data_AF-A0AAP9ZJE3-F1
#
_entry.id   AF-A0AAP9ZJE3-F1
#
_cell.length_a   1.000
_cell.length_b   1.000
_cell.length_c   1.000
_cell.angle_alpha   90.00
_cell.angle_beta   90.00
_cell.angle_gamma   90.00
#
_symmetry.space_group_name_H-M   'P 1'
#
loop_
_entity.id
_entity.type
_entity.pdbx_description
1 polymer ?
#
loop_
_entity_poly.entity_id
_entity_poly.type
_entity_poly.pdbx_seq_one_letter_code
_entity_poly.pdbx_strand_id
1 'polypeptide(L)'
;MEKDLVKRAHDAFKQNDYQNAITLYQQAAYQYGQSLFDVNIKICEQRLQKPGQVFQHAPKSAETIPIAQQLAETQELLEYYYRRCQELEYRLQDAGQTKTS
;
A
#
# COMPACT_ATOMS: atom_id res chain seq x y z
N MET A 1 -23.49 -5.15 14.86
CA MET A 1 -22.74 -6.38 15.20
C MET A 1 -21.63 -6.68 14.18
N GLU A 2 -21.68 -6.09 12.97
CA GLU A 2 -20.67 -6.24 11.90
C GLU A 2 -19.44 -5.32 12.02
N LYS A 3 -19.54 -4.24 12.79
CA LYS A 3 -18.59 -3.10 12.77
C LYS A 3 -17.16 -3.38 13.24
N ASP A 4 -16.80 -4.61 13.58
CA ASP A 4 -15.45 -4.90 14.07
C ASP A 4 -14.94 -6.30 13.70
N LEU A 5 -15.40 -6.85 12.56
CA LEU A 5 -15.01 -8.19 12.11
C LEU A 5 -13.48 -8.32 11.93
N VAL A 6 -12.85 -7.29 11.36
CA VAL A 6 -11.39 -7.21 11.19
C VAL A 6 -10.67 -7.08 12.53
N LYS A 7 -11.17 -6.28 13.46
CA LYS A 7 -10.56 -6.12 14.78
C LYS A 7 -10.66 -7.39 15.60
N ARG A 8 -11.81 -8.07 15.58
CA ARG A 8 -11.98 -9.38 16.23
C ARG A 8 -11.04 -10.42 15.63
N ALA A 9 -10.86 -10.44 14.31
CA ALA A 9 -9.89 -11.33 13.67
C ALA A 9 -8.46 -11.05 14.17
N HIS A 10 -8.11 -9.77 14.26
CA HIS A 10 -6.80 -9.33 14.74
C HIS A 10 -6.59 -9.60 16.24
N ASP A 11 -7.63 -9.48 17.06
CA ASP A 11 -7.59 -9.80 18.49
C ASP A 11 -7.42 -11.32 18.69
N ALA A 12 -8.14 -12.15 17.94
CA ALA A 12 -7.95 -13.61 17.92
C ALA A 12 -6.52 -13.99 17.50
N PHE A 13 -5.99 -13.34 16.46
CA PHE A 13 -4.61 -13.52 16.02
C PHE A 13 -3.59 -13.21 17.11
N LYS A 14 -3.76 -12.09 17.84
CA LYS A 14 -2.90 -11.70 18.96
C LYS A 14 -2.96 -12.69 20.13
N GLN A 15 -4.10 -13.34 20.32
CA GLN A 15 -4.30 -14.35 21.35
C GLN A 15 -3.76 -15.75 20.96
N ASN A 16 -3.13 -15.88 19.78
CA ASN A 16 -2.72 -17.14 19.17
C ASN A 16 -3.89 -18.08 18.81
N ASP A 17 -5.11 -17.57 18.80
CA ASP A 17 -6.30 -18.30 18.36
C ASP A 17 -6.42 -18.22 16.83
N TYR A 18 -5.48 -18.88 16.16
CA TYR A 18 -5.33 -18.81 14.71
C TYR A 18 -6.50 -19.42 13.95
N GLN A 19 -7.16 -20.44 14.52
CA GLN A 19 -8.30 -21.09 13.89
C GLN A 19 -9.49 -20.12 13.80
N ASN A 20 -9.79 -19.43 14.91
CA ASN A 20 -10.85 -18.43 14.97
C ASN A 20 -10.50 -17.19 14.13
N ALA A 21 -9.24 -16.76 14.15
CA ALA A 21 -8.76 -15.67 13.31
C ALA A 21 -8.99 -15.96 11.81
N ILE A 22 -8.71 -17.19 11.34
CA ILE A 22 -8.98 -17.60 9.95
C ILE A 22 -10.46 -17.45 9.61
N THR A 23 -11.36 -17.97 10.45
CA THR A 23 -12.80 -17.88 10.21
C THR A 23 -13.27 -16.41 10.12
N LEU A 24 -12.78 -15.55 11.00
CA LEU A 24 -13.11 -14.13 10.98
C LEU A 24 -12.51 -13.41 9.76
N TYR A 25 -11.28 -13.74 9.35
CA TYR A 25 -10.68 -13.20 8.13
C TYR A 25 -11.41 -13.66 6.87
N GLN A 26 -11.90 -14.91 6.81
CA GLN A 26 -12.72 -15.40 5.70
C GLN A 26 -14.07 -14.68 5.62
N GLN A 27 -14.70 -14.41 6.76
CA GLN A 27 -15.93 -13.61 6.82
C GLN A 27 -15.67 -12.16 6.37
N ALA A 28 -14.56 -11.55 6.80
CA ALA A 28 -14.17 -10.22 6.36
C ALA A 28 -13.83 -10.19 4.85
N ALA A 29 -13.18 -11.23 4.33
CA ALA A 29 -12.89 -11.41 2.91
C ALA A 29 -14.15 -11.50 2.06
N TYR A 30 -15.18 -12.20 2.54
CA TYR A 30 -16.47 -12.25 1.85
C TYR A 30 -17.14 -10.87 1.76
N GLN A 31 -16.97 -10.02 2.77
CA GLN A 31 -17.61 -8.70 2.82
C GLN A 31 -16.81 -7.61 2.09
N TYR A 32 -15.49 -7.60 2.23
CA TYR A 32 -14.64 -6.48 1.78
C TYR A 32 -13.69 -6.84 0.63
N GLY A 33 -13.55 -8.13 0.30
CA GLY A 33 -12.70 -8.63 -0.78
C GLY A 33 -11.62 -9.59 -0.29
N GLN A 34 -11.46 -10.70 -1.01
CA GLN A 34 -10.51 -11.79 -0.71
C GLN A 34 -9.06 -11.31 -0.61
N SER A 35 -8.61 -10.53 -1.59
CA SER A 35 -7.23 -10.06 -1.69
C SER A 35 -6.74 -9.26 -0.47
N LEU A 36 -7.66 -8.64 0.29
CA LEU A 36 -7.32 -7.89 1.50
C LEU A 36 -6.92 -8.78 2.68
N PHE A 37 -7.32 -10.06 2.68
CA PHE A 37 -7.13 -10.95 3.83
C PHE A 37 -6.40 -12.25 3.52
N ASP A 38 -6.12 -12.58 2.26
CA ASP A 38 -5.40 -13.79 1.85
C ASP A 38 -4.07 -13.98 2.60
N VAL A 39 -3.31 -12.89 2.77
CA VAL A 39 -2.03 -12.93 3.51
C VAL A 39 -2.25 -13.27 4.99
N ASN A 40 -3.28 -12.66 5.60
CA ASN A 40 -3.60 -12.89 7.01
C ASN A 40 -4.01 -14.34 7.27
N ILE A 41 -4.83 -14.92 6.38
CA ILE A 41 -5.25 -16.32 6.44
C ILE A 41 -4.04 -17.25 6.31
N LYS A 42 -3.18 -17.02 5.30
CA LYS A 42 -1.96 -17.81 5.09
C LYS A 42 -1.02 -17.79 6.30
N ILE A 43 -0.84 -16.63 6.94
CA ILE A 43 -0.02 -16.52 8.15
C ILE A 43 -0.61 -17.37 9.29
N CYS A 44 -1.93 -17.34 9.47
CA CYS A 44 -2.59 -18.15 10.50
C CYS A 44 -2.44 -19.67 10.22
N GLU A 45 -2.65 -20.10 8.98
CA GLU A 45 -2.47 -21.50 8.56
C GLU A 45 -1.03 -21.97 8.80
N GLN A 46 -0.05 -21.14 8.45
CA GLN A 46 1.37 -21.44 8.69
C GLN A 46 1.69 -21.59 10.19
N ARG A 47 1.12 -20.73 11.04
CA ARG A 47 1.32 -20.80 12.51
C ARG A 47 0.67 -22.03 13.13
N LEU A 48 -0.45 -22.51 12.57
CA LEU A 48 -1.08 -23.78 12.97
C LEU A 48 -0.23 -25.00 12.56
N GLN A 49 0.42 -24.96 11.39
CA GLN A 49 1.26 -26.06 10.92
C GLN A 49 2.62 -26.15 11.63
N LYS A 50 3.14 -25.04 12.17
CA LYS A 50 4.44 -24.99 12.86
C LYS A 50 4.37 -24.18 14.17
N PRO A 51 3.67 -24.69 15.20
CA PRO A 51 3.54 -24.00 16.48
C PRO A 51 4.93 -23.84 17.12
N GLY A 52 5.38 -22.60 17.27
CA GLY A 52 6.66 -22.26 17.95
C GLY A 52 7.79 -21.77 17.05
N GLN A 53 7.64 -21.82 15.72
CA GLN A 53 8.60 -21.19 14.81
C GLN A 53 8.20 -19.73 14.54
N VAL A 54 8.71 -18.83 15.38
CA VAL A 54 8.61 -17.37 15.16
C VAL A 54 9.51 -17.01 13.98
N PHE A 55 9.04 -17.21 12.75
CA PHE A 55 9.78 -16.73 11.60
C PHE A 55 9.56 -15.24 11.43
N GLN A 56 10.64 -14.51 11.67
CA GLN A 56 10.90 -13.14 11.25
C GLN A 56 10.92 -13.05 9.71
N HIS A 57 9.82 -13.40 9.06
CA HIS A 57 9.60 -13.09 7.67
C HIS A 57 8.23 -12.44 7.56
N ALA A 58 8.20 -11.17 7.98
CA ALA A 58 7.36 -10.23 7.26
C ALA A 58 7.62 -10.46 5.76
N PRO A 59 6.58 -10.54 4.91
CA PRO A 59 6.81 -10.47 3.48
C PRO A 59 7.64 -9.20 3.29
N LYS A 60 8.83 -9.33 2.71
CA LYS A 60 9.63 -8.16 2.31
C LYS A 60 8.68 -7.33 1.47
N SER A 61 8.14 -6.29 2.09
CA SER A 61 7.31 -5.29 1.48
C SER A 61 8.01 -4.85 0.21
N ALA A 62 7.22 -4.74 -0.86
CA ALA A 62 7.51 -4.19 -2.17
C ALA A 62 8.91 -3.54 -2.26
N GLU A 63 9.71 -4.02 -3.22
CA GLU A 63 11.00 -3.45 -3.65
C GLU A 63 11.31 -2.13 -2.97
N THR A 64 12.06 -2.19 -1.87
CA THR A 64 12.45 -1.00 -1.13
C THR A 64 13.42 -0.22 -2.01
N ILE A 65 12.89 0.61 -2.90
CA ILE A 65 13.69 1.61 -3.61
C ILE A 65 14.41 2.40 -2.51
N PRO A 66 15.75 2.46 -2.52
CA PRO A 66 16.48 3.21 -1.51
C PRO A 66 15.90 4.62 -1.41
N ILE A 67 15.68 5.12 -0.19
CA ILE A 67 15.10 6.46 0.04
C ILE A 67 15.85 7.53 -0.76
N ALA A 68 17.17 7.38 -0.91
CA ALA A 68 17.99 8.25 -1.73
C ALA A 68 17.61 8.25 -3.22
N GLN A 69 17.29 7.08 -3.78
CA GLN A 69 16.85 6.96 -5.17
C GLN A 69 15.45 7.55 -5.36
N GLN A 70 14.51 7.26 -4.45
CA GLN A 70 13.18 7.87 -4.50
C GLN A 70 13.24 9.40 -4.40
N LEU A 71 14.14 9.92 -3.56
CA LEU A 71 14.35 11.36 -3.41
C LEU A 71 14.92 11.97 -4.70
N ALA A 72 15.91 11.33 -5.32
CA ALA A 72 16.50 11.81 -6.56
C ALA A 72 15.49 11.83 -7.72
N GLU A 73 14.72 10.76 -7.89
CA GLU A 73 13.68 10.66 -8.93
C GLU A 73 12.58 11.72 -8.71
N THR A 74 12.20 11.96 -7.46
CA THR A 74 11.21 13.00 -7.12
C THR A 74 11.75 14.40 -7.44
N GLN A 75 13.01 14.68 -7.12
CA GLN A 75 13.65 15.97 -7.41
C GLN A 75 13.73 16.23 -8.92
N GLU A 76 14.16 15.23 -9.70
CA GLU A 76 14.23 15.35 -11.16
C GLU A 76 12.85 15.63 -11.79
N LEU A 77 11.81 14.94 -11.31
CA LEU A 77 10.46 15.13 -11.80
C LEU A 77 9.92 16.54 -11.49
N LEU A 78 10.20 17.06 -10.30
CA LEU A 78 9.83 18.43 -9.92
C LEU A 78 10.52 19.47 -10.80
N GLU A 79 11.82 19.31 -11.05
CA GLU A 79 12.58 20.20 -11.93
C GLU A 79 12.08 20.16 -13.38
N TYR A 80 11.73 18.97 -13.86
CA TYR A 80 11.13 18.78 -15.18
C TYR A 80 9.83 19.58 -15.31
N TYR A 81 8.90 19.42 -14.36
CA TYR A 81 7.62 20.13 -14.43
C TYR A 81 7.78 21.63 -14.26
N TYR A 82 8.71 22.08 -13.41
CA TYR A 82 9.02 23.50 -13.26
C TYR A 82 9.46 24.12 -14.59
N ARG A 83 10.45 23.53 -15.27
CA ARG A 83 10.92 24.03 -16.58
C ARG A 83 9.82 24.02 -17.62
N ARG A 84 9.02 22.96 -17.67
CA ARG A 84 7.91 22.85 -18.62
C ARG A 84 6.84 23.92 -18.40
N CYS A 85 6.54 24.27 -17.15
CA CYS A 85 5.63 25.38 -16.84
C CYS A 85 6.21 26.71 -17.33
N GLN A 86 7.49 27.01 -17.06
CA GLN A 86 8.13 28.24 -17.54
C GLN A 86 8.12 28.36 -19.06
N GLU A 87 8.39 27.28 -19.78
CA GLU A 87 8.33 27.25 -21.25
C GLU A 87 6.91 27.52 -21.77
N LEU A 88 5.90 26.94 -21.13
CA LEU A 88 4.50 27.15 -21.49
C LEU A 88 4.07 28.60 -21.23
N GLU A 89 4.47 29.18 -20.10
CA GLU A 89 4.22 30.59 -19.78
C GLU A 89 4.82 31.53 -20.84
N TYR A 90 6.08 31.29 -21.23
CA TYR A 90 6.73 32.06 -22.29
C TYR A 90 5.98 31.97 -23.61
N ARG A 91 5.58 30.76 -24.02
CA ARG A 91 4.82 30.54 -25.27
C ARG A 91 3.45 31.21 -25.24
N LEU A 92 2.77 31.22 -24.09
CA LEU A 92 1.49 31.90 -23.93
C LEU A 92 1.64 33.42 -24.03
N GLN A 93 2.73 33.99 -23.48
CA GLN A 93 3.04 35.42 -23.62
C GLN A 93 3.31 35.80 -25.09
N ASP A 94 4.09 35.00 -25.81
CA ASP A 94 4.39 35.22 -27.23
C ASP A 94 3.14 35.08 -28.13
N ALA A 95 2.31 34.06 -27.87
CA ALA A 95 1.03 33.87 -28.55
C ALA A 95 -0.03 34.95 -28.22
N GLY A 96 0.12 35.66 -27.10
CA GLY A 96 -0.71 36.80 -26.73
C GLY A 96 -0.32 38.08 -27.47
N GLN A 97 0.97 38.29 -27.74
CA GLN A 97 1.48 39.47 -28.44
C GLN A 97 1.21 39.44 -29.95
N THR A 98 1.13 38.26 -30.56
CA THR A 98 0.83 38.07 -31.99
C THR A 98 -0.64 38.33 -32.37
N LYS A 99 -1.56 38.47 -31.41
CA LYS A 99 -2.98 38.75 -31.66
C LYS A 99 -3.36 40.23 -31.62
N THR A 100 -2.41 41.11 -31.32
CA THR A 100 -2.63 42.56 -31.16
C THR A 100 -1.90 43.41 -32.20
N SER A 101 -1.50 42.84 -33.33
CA SER A 101 -0.88 43.56 -34.47
C SER A 101 -1.65 43.31 -35.77
#